data_AF-A0A9N7V5V4-F1
#
_entry.id   AF-A0A9N7V5V4-F1
#
_cell.length_a   1.000
_cell.length_b   1.000
_cell.length_c   1.000
_cell.angle_alpha   90.00
_cell.angle_beta   90.00
_cell.angle_gamma   90.00
#
_symmetry.space_group_name_H-M   'P 1'
#
loop_
_entity.id
_entity.type
_entity.pdbx_description
1 polymer ?
#
loop_
_entity_poly.entity_id
_entity_poly.type
_entity_poly.pdbx_seq_one_letter_code
_entity_poly.pdbx_strand_id
1 'polypeptide(L)'
;MNVRYLKENRFGGAFVWALDLDDFHGQFCRQGNYTLINYLRSILASETPQTQVTPTKDPPYVTPDPRPTIPTIPTSPSTPDNFCATKPSEIYAKPDAP
;
A
#
# COMPACT_ATOMS: atom_id res chain seq x y z
N MET A 1 5.83 11.55 23.58
CA MET A 1 6.79 11.45 22.46
C MET A 1 7.14 12.87 22.01
N ASN A 2 8.40 13.28 22.05
CA ASN A 2 8.81 14.60 21.56
C ASN A 2 9.28 14.48 20.10
N VAL A 3 8.42 14.88 19.15
CA VAL A 3 8.72 14.78 17.71
C VAL A 3 9.78 15.80 17.28
N ARG A 4 9.97 16.90 18.04
CA ARG A 4 11.04 17.89 17.76
C ARG A 4 12.42 17.31 17.99
N TYR A 5 12.57 16.45 19.02
CA TYR A 5 13.81 15.72 19.28
C TYR A 5 14.28 14.95 18.03
N LEU A 6 13.35 14.38 17.26
CA LEU A 6 13.69 13.65 16.04
C LEU A 6 14.37 14.56 14.99
N LYS A 7 13.85 15.78 14.82
CA LYS A 7 14.44 16.79 13.92
C LYS A 7 15.76 17.33 14.44
N GLU A 8 15.82 17.68 15.72
CA GLU A 8 17.01 18.27 16.35
C GLU A 8 18.22 17.33 16.28
N ASN A 9 17.99 16.02 16.36
CA ASN A 9 19.02 15.00 16.26
C ASN A 9 19.20 14.45 14.83
N ARG A 10 18.51 15.01 13.84
CA ARG A 10 18.63 14.66 12.40
C ARG A 10 18.42 13.17 12.12
N PHE A 11 17.48 12.54 12.82
CA PHE A 11 17.07 11.18 12.50
C PHE A 11 16.33 11.12 11.16
N GLY A 12 16.40 9.98 10.48
CA GLY A 12 15.80 9.79 9.15
C GLY A 12 14.27 9.76 9.14
N GLY A 13 13.62 9.54 10.28
CA GLY A 13 12.16 9.50 10.38
C GLY A 13 11.67 8.94 11.70
N ALA A 14 10.38 8.61 11.74
CA ALA A 14 9.72 7.91 12.83
C ALA A 14 9.07 6.62 12.31
N PHE A 15 9.04 5.59 13.14
CA PHE A 15 8.29 4.37 12.90
C PHE A 15 7.15 4.28 13.91
N VAL A 16 5.96 3.91 13.45
CA VAL A 16 4.78 3.76 14.30
C VAL A 16 4.49 2.27 14.45
N TRP A 17 4.45 1.82 15.70
CA TRP A 17 4.00 0.48 16.06
C TRP A 17 2.89 0.59 17.12
N ALA A 18 1.65 0.16 16.88
CA ALA A 18 1.11 -0.43 15.65
C ALA A 18 0.09 0.52 14.98
N LEU A 19 -0.11 0.34 13.67
CA LEU A 19 -0.96 1.22 12.85
C LEU A 19 -2.44 1.15 13.25
N ASP A 20 -2.90 -0.04 13.63
CA ASP A 20 -4.27 -0.35 14.07
C ASP A 20 -4.63 0.26 15.43
N LEU A 21 -3.64 0.74 16.18
CA LEU A 21 -3.84 1.46 17.44
C LEU A 21 -4.00 2.98 17.26
N ASP A 22 -3.84 3.51 16.04
CA ASP A 22 -4.19 4.90 15.73
C ASP A 22 -5.72 5.04 15.61
N ASP A 23 -6.25 6.25 15.73
CA ASP A 23 -7.65 6.54 15.43
C ASP A 23 -7.86 6.62 13.91
N PHE A 24 -7.78 5.47 13.24
CA PHE A 24 -7.82 5.37 11.78
C PHE A 24 -9.15 5.83 11.16
N HIS A 25 -10.25 5.76 11.91
CA HIS A 25 -11.56 6.25 11.47
C HIS A 25 -11.96 7.61 12.06
N GLY A 26 -11.12 8.21 12.92
CA GLY A 26 -11.43 9.48 13.58
C GLY A 26 -12.60 9.42 14.57
N GLN A 27 -12.98 8.23 15.02
CA GLN A 27 -14.19 8.00 15.84
C GLN A 27 -13.95 8.21 17.33
N PHE A 28 -12.72 8.04 17.80
CA PHE A 28 -12.39 8.07 19.21
C PHE A 28 -11.91 9.44 19.67
N CYS A 29 -11.01 10.06 18.91
CA CYS A 29 -10.38 11.34 19.22
C CYS A 29 -11.10 12.53 18.58
N ARG A 30 -11.96 12.29 17.57
CA ARG A 30 -12.66 13.35 16.79
C ARG A 30 -11.71 14.36 16.15
N GLN A 31 -10.51 13.92 15.77
CA GLN A 31 -9.46 14.73 15.15
C GLN A 31 -9.26 14.36 13.66
N GLY A 32 -10.21 13.61 13.10
CA GLY A 32 -10.11 13.04 11.76
C GLY A 32 -9.32 11.73 11.74
N ASN A 33 -9.20 11.14 10.56
CA ASN A 33 -8.57 9.85 10.37
C ASN A 33 -7.06 9.94 10.61
N TYR A 34 -6.48 8.89 11.17
CA TYR A 34 -5.02 8.74 11.36
C TYR A 34 -4.39 9.90 12.11
N THR A 35 -5.00 10.25 13.25
CA THR A 35 -4.64 11.43 14.03
C THR A 35 -3.15 11.44 14.41
N LEU A 36 -2.61 10.31 14.89
CA LEU A 36 -1.20 10.21 15.29
C LEU A 36 -0.26 10.36 14.09
N ILE A 37 -0.56 9.68 12.98
CA ILE A 37 0.29 9.72 11.78
C ILE A 37 0.27 11.11 11.15
N ASN A 38 -0.89 11.75 11.09
CA ASN A 38 -1.02 13.11 10.56
C ASN A 38 -0.25 14.11 11.42
N TYR A 39 -0.27 13.95 12.74
CA TYR A 39 0.55 14.75 13.64
C TYR A 39 2.05 14.57 13.33
N LEU A 40 2.52 13.32 13.23
CA LEU A 40 3.92 13.03 12.86
C LEU A 40 4.29 13.62 11.50
N ARG A 41 3.41 13.50 10.50
CA ARG A 41 3.60 14.08 9.17
C ARG A 41 3.70 15.60 9.22
N SER A 42 2.82 16.27 9.96
CA SER A 42 2.81 17.74 10.07
C SER A 42 4.13 18.30 10.63
N ILE A 43 4.80 17.51 11.47
CA ILE A 43 6.09 17.89 12.03
C ILE A 43 7.21 17.42 11.12
N LEU A 44 7.29 16.13 10.77
CA LEU A 44 8.47 15.52 10.15
C LEU A 44 8.56 15.70 8.64
N ALA A 45 7.43 15.83 7.93
CA ALA A 45 7.45 16.08 6.50
C ALA A 45 7.79 17.55 6.24
N SER A 46 8.88 17.80 5.53
CA SER A 46 9.01 19.06 4.78
C SER A 46 7.89 19.10 3.74
N GLU A 47 7.44 20.28 3.33
CA GLU A 47 6.54 20.41 2.18
C GLU A 47 7.17 19.68 1.00
N THR A 48 6.77 18.43 0.76
CA THR A 48 6.89 17.83 -0.55
C THR A 48 6.15 18.80 -1.44
N PRO A 49 6.77 19.34 -2.51
CA PRO A 49 5.99 19.96 -3.57
C PRO A 49 4.85 18.98 -3.80
N GLN A 50 3.60 19.44 -3.65
CA GLN A 50 2.52 18.69 -4.25
C GLN A 50 3.03 18.42 -5.66
N THR A 51 3.21 17.16 -6.02
CA THR A 51 3.22 16.81 -7.43
C THR A 51 1.82 17.18 -7.85
N GLN A 52 1.63 18.46 -8.16
CA GLN A 52 0.46 18.99 -8.80
C GLN A 52 0.44 18.16 -10.06
N VAL A 53 -0.49 17.21 -10.10
CA VAL A 53 -0.86 16.52 -11.32
C VAL A 53 -1.47 17.61 -12.18
N THR A 54 -0.62 18.45 -12.76
CA THR A 54 -1.00 19.42 -13.75
C THR A 54 -1.60 18.58 -14.86
N PRO A 55 -2.86 18.80 -15.27
CA PRO A 55 -3.39 18.11 -16.43
C PRO A 55 -2.53 18.54 -17.62
N THR A 56 -1.55 17.71 -17.96
CA THR A 56 -0.72 17.91 -19.14
C THR A 56 -1.67 17.90 -20.34
N LYS A 57 -1.63 18.97 -21.12
CA LYS A 57 -2.47 19.18 -22.32
C LYS A 57 -2.06 18.29 -23.50
N ASP A 58 -1.04 17.45 -23.28
CA ASP A 58 -0.60 16.43 -24.22
C ASP A 58 -1.47 15.18 -24.07
N PRO A 59 -1.80 14.49 -25.19
CA PRO A 59 -2.45 13.20 -25.10
C PRO A 59 -1.61 12.28 -24.19
N PRO A 60 -2.23 11.49 -23.31
CA PRO A 60 -1.49 10.58 -22.46
C PRO A 60 -0.63 9.69 -23.35
N TYR A 61 0.69 9.78 -23.19
CA TYR A 61 1.57 8.76 -23.70
C TYR A 61 1.24 7.49 -22.93
N VAL A 62 0.39 6.66 -23.53
CA VAL A 62 0.09 5.33 -23.06
C VAL A 62 1.37 4.53 -23.25
N THR A 63 2.20 4.47 -22.22
CA THR A 63 3.02 3.28 -22.03
C THR A 63 2.02 2.12 -22.00
N PRO A 64 2.13 1.11 -22.86
CA PRO A 64 1.26 -0.05 -22.74
C PRO A 64 1.54 -0.68 -21.39
N ASP A 65 0.65 -0.42 -20.44
CA ASP A 65 0.48 -1.24 -19.26
C ASP A 65 0.33 -2.67 -19.79
N PRO A 66 1.13 -3.65 -19.35
CA PRO A 66 0.83 -5.04 -19.61
C PRO A 66 -0.45 -5.36 -18.83
N ARG A 67 -1.58 -4.97 -19.40
CA ARG A 67 -2.90 -5.45 -19.01
C ARG A 67 -2.77 -6.97 -18.99
N PRO A 68 -3.06 -7.65 -17.86
CA PRO A 68 -3.29 -9.07 -17.90
C PRO A 68 -4.49 -9.26 -18.83
N THR A 69 -4.22 -9.72 -20.04
CA THR A 69 -5.24 -10.25 -20.92
C THR A 69 -5.84 -11.42 -20.15
N ILE A 70 -7.03 -11.23 -19.57
CA ILE A 70 -7.82 -12.35 -19.08
C ILE A 70 -7.97 -13.28 -20.28
N PRO A 71 -7.38 -14.48 -20.28
CA PRO A 71 -7.58 -15.41 -21.37
C PRO A 71 -9.06 -15.75 -21.38
N THR A 72 -9.72 -15.60 -22.53
CA THR A 72 -10.99 -16.26 -22.77
C THR A 72 -10.76 -17.74 -22.51
N ILE A 73 -11.33 -18.26 -21.42
CA ILE A 73 -11.23 -19.67 -21.03
C ILE A 73 -11.75 -20.49 -22.21
N PRO A 74 -10.91 -21.27 -22.93
CA PRO A 74 -11.47 -22.37 -23.68
C PRO A 74 -12.02 -23.33 -22.62
N THR A 75 -13.28 -23.74 -22.77
CA THR A 75 -13.92 -24.78 -21.96
C THR A 75 -13.10 -26.07 -22.08
N SER A 76 -12.07 -26.19 -21.27
CA SER A 76 -11.31 -27.43 -21.05
C SER A 76 -11.85 -28.06 -19.78
N PRO A 77 -12.01 -29.40 -19.74
CA PRO A 77 -12.59 -30.09 -18.61
C PRO A 77 -11.71 -29.82 -17.39
N SER A 78 -12.22 -29.01 -16.46
CA SER A 78 -11.59 -28.76 -15.17
C SER A 78 -11.55 -30.07 -14.41
N THR A 79 -10.38 -30.71 -14.39
CA THR A 79 -10.10 -31.68 -13.36
C THR A 79 -9.74 -30.85 -12.13
N PRO A 80 -10.52 -30.88 -11.03
CA PRO A 80 -10.21 -30.10 -9.85
C PRO A 80 -8.93 -30.67 -9.22
N ASP A 81 -7.81 -29.98 -9.39
CA ASP A 81 -6.56 -30.38 -8.79
C ASP A 81 -6.51 -29.85 -7.35
N ASN A 82 -6.59 -30.80 -6.43
CA ASN A 82 -6.59 -30.64 -4.97
C ASN A 82 -5.21 -30.28 -4.39
N PHE A 83 -4.38 -29.54 -5.14
CA PHE A 83 -2.98 -29.24 -4.79
C PHE A 83 -2.85 -28.59 -3.39
N CYS A 84 -3.76 -27.68 -3.05
CA CYS A 84 -3.73 -26.97 -1.77
C CYS A 84 -4.49 -27.68 -0.63
N ALA A 85 -5.22 -28.77 -0.90
CA ALA A 85 -6.21 -29.32 0.04
C ALA A 85 -5.61 -29.93 1.32
N THR A 86 -4.30 -30.22 1.31
CA THR A 86 -3.60 -30.86 2.44
C THR A 86 -2.34 -30.12 2.86
N LYS A 87 -2.09 -28.93 2.30
CA LYS A 87 -0.88 -28.17 2.59
C LYS A 87 -1.10 -27.27 3.81
N PRO A 88 -0.20 -27.28 4.80
CA PRO A 88 -0.25 -26.31 5.89
C PRO A 88 -0.01 -24.89 5.35
N SER A 89 -0.27 -23.87 6.16
CA SER A 89 -0.16 -22.45 5.76
C SER A 89 1.28 -21.99 5.60
N GLU A 90 1.95 -22.49 4.56
CA GLU A 90 3.31 -22.16 4.16
C GLU A 90 3.35 -21.87 2.65
N ILE A 91 4.42 -21.23 2.17
CA ILE A 91 4.56 -20.85 0.77
C ILE A 91 5.07 -22.05 -0.04
N TYR A 92 4.21 -22.60 -0.90
CA TYR A 92 4.53 -23.70 -1.81
C TYR A 92 4.49 -23.24 -3.26
N ALA A 93 5.58 -23.47 -4.00
CA ALA A 93 5.59 -23.27 -5.45
C ALA A 93 4.76 -24.35 -6.13
N LYS A 94 3.82 -23.97 -6.99
CA LYS A 94 3.12 -24.91 -7.89
C LYS A 94 4.05 -25.17 -9.09
N PRO A 95 4.50 -26.41 -9.30
CA PRO A 95 5.54 -26.71 -10.29
C PRO A 95 5.12 -26.43 -11.75
N ASP A 96 3.81 -26.34 -12.04
CA ASP A 96 3.28 -26.17 -13.39
C ASP A 96 2.54 -24.83 -13.59
N ALA A 97 2.87 -23.79 -12.81
CA ALA A 97 2.38 -22.44 -13.10
C ALA A 97 3.20 -21.85 -14.28
N PRO A 98 2.58 -21.46 -15.41
CA PRO A 98 3.27 -20.80 -16.52
C PRO A 98 3.76 -19.39 -16.14
#